data_AF-A0A9N7NI20-F1
#
_entry.id   AF-A0A9N7NI20-F1
#
_cell.length_a   1.000
_cell.length_b   1.000
_cell.length_c   1.000
_cell.angle_alpha   90.00
_cell.angle_beta   90.00
_cell.angle_gamma   90.00
#
_symmetry.space_group_name_H-M   'P 1'
#
loop_
_entity.id
_entity.type
_entity.pdbx_description
1 polymer ?
#
loop_
_entity_poly.entity_id
_entity_poly.type
_entity_poly.pdbx_seq_one_letter_code
_entity_poly.pdbx_strand_id
1 'polypeptide(L)'
;MFNAPFALSLALLLSFPLLFLFAPHILPPKHARISLPDELDDIALFRRATLASLDGGGKTQRASPTLISAARRLLATALLDDPSNSYFALVSQYCIPLHSFTYMYGTLFPKSSSTLFPSFIEISSDQPVLWDRYIARGENVMLPEVPFDRFRAGSQFFVLARQHALVVVRDRRLWRKFRLPCLNQDSCYPEEHYFPTLLSMEDPDGCTHYTLTRVNWTGSVGGHPHMYRPEELSPSLIYELRLSNSSYSFMFARKFSPDCLQPLLDIAGKVIFQD
;
A
#
# COMPACT_ATOMS: atom_id res chain seq x y z
N MET A 1 -14.13 32.13 50.04
CA MET A 1 -14.29 30.67 49.98
C MET A 1 -14.63 30.30 48.54
N PHE A 2 -13.64 29.86 47.75
CA PHE A 2 -13.93 29.35 46.41
C PHE A 2 -14.62 27.99 46.53
N ASN A 3 -15.80 27.86 45.94
CA ASN A 3 -16.60 26.64 45.98
C ASN A 3 -15.81 25.48 45.36
N ALA A 4 -15.44 24.50 46.19
CA ALA A 4 -14.75 23.27 45.83
C ALA A 4 -15.28 22.54 44.56
N PRO A 5 -16.60 22.49 44.27
CA PRO A 5 -17.09 21.81 43.07
C PRO A 5 -16.66 22.48 41.76
N PHE A 6 -16.53 23.81 41.72
CA PHE A 6 -16.14 24.52 40.49
C PHE A 6 -14.65 24.34 40.16
N ALA A 7 -13.80 24.25 41.18
CA ALA A 7 -12.37 24.02 40.97
C ALA A 7 -12.09 22.62 40.40
N LEU A 8 -12.83 21.60 40.85
CA LEU A 8 -12.73 20.22 40.35
C LEU A 8 -13.21 20.10 38.91
N SER A 9 -14.36 20.71 38.57
CA SER A 9 -14.86 20.71 37.19
C SER A 9 -13.93 21.44 36.23
N LEU A 10 -13.36 22.58 36.64
CA LEU A 10 -12.42 23.34 35.82
C LEU A 10 -11.09 22.60 35.63
N ALA A 11 -10.57 21.93 36.67
CA ALA A 11 -9.38 21.10 36.58
C ALA A 11 -9.58 19.90 35.62
N LEU A 12 -10.74 19.24 35.67
CA LEU A 12 -11.09 18.17 34.72
C LEU A 12 -11.16 18.69 33.28
N LEU A 13 -11.82 19.84 33.07
CA LEU A 13 -11.98 20.46 31.74
C LEU A 13 -10.64 20.91 31.13
N LEU A 14 -9.68 21.35 31.96
CA LEU A 14 -8.34 21.74 31.51
C LEU A 14 -7.40 20.53 31.33
N SER A 15 -7.63 19.42 32.06
CA SER A 15 -6.82 18.19 31.93
C SER A 15 -7.19 17.33 30.72
N PHE A 16 -8.44 17.41 30.24
CA PHE A 16 -8.92 16.58 29.13
C PHE A 16 -8.21 16.89 27.79
N PRO A 17 -7.98 18.15 27.40
CA PRO A 17 -7.19 18.49 26.22
C PRO A 17 -5.71 18.08 26.36
N LEU A 18 -5.15 18.18 27.56
CA LEU A 18 -3.79 17.75 27.86
C LEU A 18 -3.64 16.23 27.68
N LEU A 19 -4.67 15.44 28.03
CA LEU A 19 -4.73 14.02 27.70
C LEU A 19 -4.70 13.78 26.18
N PHE A 20 -5.43 14.52 25.37
CA PHE A 20 -5.39 14.36 23.90
C PHE A 20 -4.08 14.86 23.26
N LEU A 21 -3.46 15.89 23.83
CA LEU A 21 -2.19 16.45 23.33
C LEU A 21 -0.98 15.58 23.70
N PHE A 22 -1.00 14.94 24.88
CA PHE A 22 0.15 14.19 25.40
C PHE A 22 -0.02 12.66 25.39
N ALA A 23 -1.24 12.12 25.31
CA ALA A 23 -1.45 10.67 25.18
C ALA A 23 -0.73 10.01 23.98
N PRO A 24 -0.66 10.61 22.78
CA PRO A 24 0.07 10.00 21.66
C PRO A 24 1.60 9.99 21.87
N HIS A 25 2.13 10.73 22.84
CA HIS A 25 3.57 10.76 23.17
C HIS A 25 3.94 9.93 24.40
N ILE A 26 2.99 9.57 25.27
CA ILE A 26 3.24 8.82 26.51
C ILE A 26 2.91 7.34 26.34
N LEU A 27 1.93 6.99 25.51
CA LEU A 27 1.59 5.60 25.24
C LEU A 27 2.41 5.11 24.04
N PRO A 28 3.21 4.03 24.17
CA PRO A 28 3.76 3.38 22.99
C PRO A 28 2.59 2.96 22.08
N PRO A 29 2.75 2.99 20.75
CA PRO A 29 1.71 2.53 19.84
C PRO A 29 1.26 1.14 20.32
N LYS A 30 -0.02 1.03 20.70
CA LYS A 30 -0.61 -0.23 21.12
C LYS A 30 -0.59 -1.16 19.92
N HIS A 31 0.46 -1.95 19.84
CA HIS A 31 0.53 -3.10 18.96
C HIS A 31 -0.43 -4.14 19.52
N ALA A 32 -1.69 -4.04 19.10
CA ALA A 32 -2.67 -5.06 19.39
C ALA A 32 -2.21 -6.34 18.71
N ARG A 33 -1.73 -7.32 19.50
CA ARG A 33 -1.85 -8.71 19.09
C ARG A 33 -3.33 -8.92 18.80
N ILE A 34 -3.66 -9.12 17.53
CA ILE A 34 -5.04 -9.32 17.08
C ILE A 34 -5.56 -10.54 17.83
N SER A 35 -6.61 -10.36 18.61
CA SER A 35 -7.17 -11.46 19.40
C SER A 35 -7.94 -12.41 18.48
N LEU A 36 -8.02 -13.70 18.81
CA LEU A 36 -8.81 -14.67 18.04
C LEU A 36 -10.27 -14.20 17.80
N PRO A 37 -10.96 -13.55 18.77
CA PRO A 37 -12.25 -12.90 18.51
C PRO A 37 -12.20 -11.81 17.43
N ASP A 38 -11.18 -10.94 17.47
CA ASP A 38 -10.99 -9.92 16.43
C ASP A 38 -10.74 -10.55 15.05
N GLU A 39 -10.06 -11.70 14.99
CA GLU A 39 -9.87 -12.47 13.76
C GLU A 39 -11.16 -13.09 13.22
N LEU A 40 -12.05 -13.56 14.10
CA LEU A 40 -13.34 -14.10 13.69
C LEU A 40 -14.30 -13.01 13.18
N ASP A 41 -14.31 -11.85 13.84
CA ASP A 41 -15.05 -10.68 13.39
C ASP A 41 -14.50 -10.15 12.06
N ASP A 42 -13.19 -10.20 11.89
CA ASP A 42 -12.53 -9.98 10.62
C ASP A 42 -13.03 -10.92 9.55
N ILE A 43 -12.99 -12.23 9.77
CA ILE A 43 -13.46 -13.24 8.82
C ILE A 43 -14.91 -12.96 8.42
N ALA A 44 -15.77 -12.60 9.37
CA ALA A 44 -17.15 -12.22 9.09
C ALA A 44 -17.24 -10.94 8.24
N LEU A 45 -16.43 -9.92 8.55
CA LEU A 45 -16.34 -8.69 7.77
C LEU A 45 -15.79 -8.94 6.36
N PHE A 46 -14.79 -9.81 6.22
CA PHE A 46 -14.20 -10.25 4.96
C PHE A 46 -15.24 -10.95 4.11
N ARG A 47 -15.97 -11.93 4.65
CA ARG A 47 -17.07 -12.59 3.93
C ARG A 47 -18.11 -11.59 3.45
N ARG A 48 -18.50 -10.62 4.29
CA ARG A 48 -19.41 -9.53 3.87
C ARG A 48 -18.80 -8.63 2.79
N ALA A 49 -17.51 -8.32 2.87
CA ALA A 49 -16.79 -7.52 1.88
C ALA A 49 -16.71 -8.23 0.53
N THR A 50 -16.42 -9.54 0.53
CA THR A 50 -16.40 -10.38 -0.66
C THR A 50 -17.79 -10.45 -1.27
N LEU A 51 -18.82 -10.70 -0.47
CA LEU A 51 -20.22 -10.72 -0.93
C LEU A 51 -20.69 -9.36 -1.50
N ALA A 52 -20.40 -8.25 -0.81
CA ALA A 52 -20.72 -6.90 -1.32
C ALA A 52 -19.91 -6.53 -2.57
N SER A 53 -18.82 -7.23 -2.83
CA SER A 53 -17.95 -7.02 -3.98
C SER A 53 -18.25 -7.96 -5.16
N LEU A 54 -19.03 -9.03 -4.95
CA LEU A 54 -19.47 -9.94 -6.00
C LEU A 54 -20.51 -9.27 -6.92
N ASP A 55 -21.31 -8.34 -6.38
CA ASP A 55 -22.24 -7.49 -7.16
C ASP A 55 -21.52 -6.49 -8.09
N GLY A 56 -20.19 -6.42 -8.05
CA GLY A 56 -19.37 -5.49 -8.83
C GLY A 56 -18.14 -6.14 -9.47
N GLY A 57 -18.17 -7.45 -9.74
CA GLY A 57 -17.11 -8.20 -10.43
C GLY A 57 -16.91 -7.80 -11.90
N GLY A 58 -16.71 -6.52 -12.18
CA GLY A 58 -16.43 -5.98 -13.50
C GLY A 58 -14.96 -6.10 -13.90
N LYS A 59 -14.70 -5.98 -15.20
CA LYS A 59 -13.33 -5.89 -15.75
C LYS A 59 -12.57 -4.74 -15.11
N THR A 60 -11.32 -4.98 -14.72
CA THR A 60 -10.43 -3.90 -14.27
C THR A 60 -10.13 -2.96 -15.43
N GLN A 61 -10.22 -1.66 -15.17
CA GLN A 61 -9.92 -0.61 -16.14
C GLN A 61 -8.91 0.37 -15.55
N ARG A 62 -8.02 0.89 -16.39
CA ARG A 62 -7.11 1.99 -16.01
C ARG A 62 -7.91 3.23 -15.62
N ALA A 63 -7.38 4.04 -14.70
CA ALA A 63 -8.01 5.27 -14.24
C ALA A 63 -9.44 5.04 -13.68
N SER A 64 -9.69 3.86 -13.12
CA SER A 64 -11.01 3.44 -12.65
C SER A 64 -10.89 2.80 -11.27
N PRO A 65 -11.87 3.05 -10.37
CA PRO A 65 -11.91 2.45 -9.04
C PRO A 65 -11.98 0.91 -9.07
N THR A 66 -12.26 0.31 -10.23
CA THR A 66 -12.26 -1.15 -10.42
C THR A 66 -10.89 -1.78 -10.11
N LEU A 67 -9.77 -1.09 -10.35
CA LEU A 67 -8.44 -1.58 -9.97
C LEU A 67 -8.25 -1.64 -8.44
N ILE A 68 -8.65 -0.60 -7.71
CA ILE A 68 -8.67 -0.62 -6.24
C ILE A 68 -9.55 -1.77 -5.75
N SER A 69 -10.76 -1.88 -6.32
CA SER A 69 -11.74 -2.89 -5.93
C SER A 69 -11.19 -4.31 -6.12
N ALA A 70 -10.50 -4.57 -7.22
CA ALA A 70 -9.84 -5.84 -7.49
C ALA A 70 -8.69 -6.11 -6.51
N ALA A 71 -7.81 -5.15 -6.25
CA ALA A 71 -6.72 -5.31 -5.29
C ALA A 71 -7.24 -5.56 -3.85
N ARG A 72 -8.30 -4.86 -3.43
CA ARG A 72 -8.97 -5.11 -2.14
C ARG A 72 -9.55 -6.53 -2.06
N ARG A 73 -10.15 -7.03 -3.15
CA ARG A 73 -10.65 -8.41 -3.23
C ARG A 73 -9.51 -9.42 -3.13
N LEU A 74 -8.40 -9.21 -3.84
CA LEU A 74 -7.23 -10.09 -3.77
C LEU A 74 -6.67 -10.17 -2.35
N LEU A 75 -6.55 -9.03 -1.66
CA LEU A 75 -6.14 -9.00 -0.26
C LEU A 75 -7.12 -9.77 0.64
N ALA A 76 -8.43 -9.52 0.50
CA ALA A 76 -9.46 -10.22 1.26
C ALA A 76 -9.42 -11.73 1.05
N THR A 77 -9.27 -12.17 -0.20
CA THR A 77 -9.16 -13.59 -0.54
C THR A 77 -7.92 -14.20 0.09
N ALA A 78 -6.74 -13.59 -0.04
CA ALA A 78 -5.51 -14.11 0.52
C ALA A 78 -5.52 -14.14 2.06
N LEU A 79 -6.17 -13.17 2.71
CA LEU A 79 -6.36 -13.15 4.16
C LEU A 79 -7.29 -14.28 4.66
N LEU A 80 -8.29 -14.65 3.86
CA LEU A 80 -9.23 -15.73 4.17
C LEU A 80 -8.68 -17.11 3.84
N ASP A 81 -7.83 -17.20 2.82
CA ASP A 81 -7.28 -18.46 2.32
C ASP A 81 -6.33 -19.11 3.32
N ASP A 82 -5.41 -18.32 3.89
CA ASP A 82 -4.46 -18.80 4.90
C ASP A 82 -4.24 -17.73 6.00
N PRO A 83 -4.63 -18.00 7.26
CA PRO A 83 -4.42 -17.06 8.36
C PRO A 83 -2.95 -16.80 8.68
N SER A 84 -2.03 -17.67 8.24
CA SER A 84 -0.58 -17.54 8.41
C SER A 84 0.07 -16.57 7.40
N ASN A 85 -0.66 -16.13 6.37
CA ASN A 85 -0.17 -15.14 5.41
C ASN A 85 0.21 -13.84 6.12
N SER A 86 1.52 -13.57 6.20
CA SER A 86 2.08 -12.42 6.92
C SER A 86 2.35 -11.21 6.03
N TYR A 87 2.57 -11.42 4.73
CA TYR A 87 2.83 -10.38 3.74
C TYR A 87 2.04 -10.63 2.45
N PHE A 88 1.64 -9.54 1.79
CA PHE A 88 0.80 -9.54 0.61
C PHE A 88 1.43 -8.67 -0.48
N ALA A 89 2.01 -9.31 -1.50
CA ALA A 89 2.61 -8.63 -2.65
C ALA A 89 1.59 -8.51 -3.79
N LEU A 90 1.35 -7.29 -4.26
CA LEU A 90 0.57 -7.07 -5.48
C LEU A 90 1.53 -7.05 -6.67
N VAL A 91 1.35 -7.99 -7.60
CA VAL A 91 2.15 -8.11 -8.84
C VAL A 91 1.24 -8.21 -10.07
N SER A 92 1.82 -8.09 -11.26
CA SER A 92 1.12 -8.30 -12.53
C SER A 92 1.89 -9.28 -13.41
N GLN A 93 1.26 -9.77 -14.47
CA GLN A 93 1.90 -10.66 -15.47
C GLN A 93 3.14 -10.07 -16.17
N TYR A 94 3.44 -8.79 -15.95
CA TYR A 94 4.60 -8.11 -16.51
C TYR A 94 5.69 -7.80 -15.47
N CYS A 95 5.55 -8.38 -14.27
CA CYS A 95 6.53 -8.27 -13.20
C CYS A 95 7.41 -9.52 -13.20
N ILE A 96 8.68 -9.35 -12.83
CA ILE A 96 9.62 -10.46 -12.60
C ILE A 96 10.21 -10.33 -11.19
N PRO A 97 10.57 -11.44 -10.53
CA PRO A 97 11.42 -11.37 -9.35
C PRO A 97 12.84 -10.95 -9.75
N LEU A 98 13.53 -10.25 -8.85
CA LEU A 98 14.95 -9.88 -9.01
C LEU A 98 15.88 -10.66 -8.10
N HIS A 99 15.34 -11.35 -7.10
CA HIS A 99 16.07 -12.10 -6.07
C HIS A 99 15.45 -13.49 -5.87
N SER A 100 16.18 -14.39 -5.22
CA SER A 100 15.63 -15.67 -4.78
C SER A 100 14.58 -15.49 -3.69
N PHE A 101 13.74 -16.51 -3.52
CA PHE A 101 12.78 -16.56 -2.42
C PHE A 101 13.46 -16.45 -1.05
N THR A 102 14.64 -17.06 -0.88
CA THR A 102 15.38 -17.02 0.39
C THR A 102 15.78 -15.60 0.76
N TYR A 103 16.28 -14.81 -0.20
CA TYR A 103 16.64 -13.41 0.01
C TYR A 103 15.42 -12.56 0.33
N MET A 104 14.33 -12.73 -0.45
CA MET A 104 13.06 -12.04 -0.21
C MET A 104 12.52 -12.35 1.20
N TYR A 105 12.51 -13.62 1.59
CA TYR A 105 12.07 -14.07 2.91
C TYR A 105 12.93 -13.46 4.02
N GLY A 106 14.27 -13.50 3.89
CA GLY A 106 15.17 -12.89 4.86
C GLY A 106 15.01 -11.38 5.00
N THR A 107 14.57 -10.70 3.94
CA THR A 107 14.29 -9.26 3.95
C THR A 107 12.96 -8.93 4.62
N LEU A 108 11.90 -9.70 4.34
CA LEU A 108 10.56 -9.49 4.92
C LEU A 108 10.48 -9.98 6.37
N PHE A 109 11.28 -10.99 6.73
CA PHE A 109 11.33 -11.57 8.08
C PHE A 109 12.75 -11.45 8.66
N PRO A 110 13.21 -10.22 8.95
CA PRO A 110 14.54 -10.02 9.49
C PRO A 110 14.68 -10.68 10.87
N LYS A 111 15.86 -11.28 11.13
CA LYS A 111 16.16 -11.98 12.39
C LYS A 111 16.25 -11.07 13.63
N SER A 112 16.11 -9.75 13.45
CA SER A 112 16.17 -8.77 14.54
C SER A 112 14.98 -8.94 15.48
N SER A 113 15.18 -8.68 16.78
CA SER A 113 14.11 -8.68 17.80
C SER A 113 13.06 -7.58 17.61
N SER A 114 13.10 -6.83 16.50
CA SER A 114 12.05 -5.91 16.11
C SER A 114 10.77 -6.70 15.81
N THR A 115 9.74 -6.48 16.62
CA THR A 115 8.38 -7.02 16.39
C THR A 115 7.61 -6.25 15.32
N LEU A 116 8.26 -5.29 14.65
CA LEU A 116 7.64 -4.44 13.63
C LEU A 116 7.88 -5.05 12.25
N PHE A 117 6.79 -5.47 11.61
CA PHE A 117 6.75 -5.90 10.22
C PHE A 117 6.27 -4.71 9.37
N PRO A 118 7.18 -3.92 8.78
CA PRO A 118 6.75 -2.74 8.04
C PRO A 118 6.11 -3.14 6.71
N SER A 119 5.18 -2.32 6.22
CA SER A 119 4.70 -2.42 4.83
C SER A 119 5.61 -1.64 3.89
N PHE A 120 5.83 -2.20 2.70
CA PHE A 120 6.59 -1.59 1.62
C PHE A 120 5.63 -1.04 0.56
N ILE A 121 5.30 0.23 0.70
CA ILE A 121 4.45 0.98 -0.21
C ILE A 121 5.07 2.37 -0.38
N GLU A 122 5.10 2.85 -1.62
CA GLU A 122 5.52 4.22 -1.89
C GLU A 122 4.44 5.19 -1.43
N ILE A 123 4.83 6.18 -0.61
CA ILE A 123 3.94 7.22 -0.10
C ILE A 123 4.64 8.55 -0.32
N SER A 124 4.05 9.41 -1.13
CA SER A 124 4.63 10.71 -1.49
C SER A 124 3.59 11.82 -1.39
N SER A 125 4.01 12.95 -0.83
CA SER A 125 3.32 14.24 -0.88
C SER A 125 3.93 15.20 -1.92
N ASP A 126 5.07 14.83 -2.49
CA ASP A 126 5.96 15.76 -3.19
C ASP A 126 5.90 15.53 -4.70
N GLN A 127 4.68 15.52 -5.24
CA GLN A 127 4.45 15.40 -6.69
C GLN A 127 3.87 16.72 -7.24
N PRO A 128 4.47 17.33 -8.26
CA PRO A 128 3.96 18.59 -8.84
C PRO A 128 2.50 18.50 -9.31
N VAL A 129 2.06 17.31 -9.70
CA VAL A 129 0.71 17.03 -10.22
C VAL A 129 -0.27 16.53 -9.13
N LEU A 130 0.10 16.59 -7.85
CA LEU A 130 -0.70 16.01 -6.77
C LEU A 130 -2.06 16.70 -6.60
N TRP A 131 -2.12 18.02 -6.83
CA TRP A 131 -3.37 18.77 -6.77
C TRP A 131 -4.35 18.32 -7.87
N ASP A 132 -3.88 18.19 -9.11
CA ASP A 132 -4.71 17.71 -10.22
C ASP A 132 -5.23 16.29 -9.96
N ARG A 133 -4.37 15.41 -9.41
CA ARG A 133 -4.71 14.05 -8.98
C ARG A 133 -5.79 14.03 -7.88
N TYR A 134 -5.76 15.00 -6.96
CA TYR A 134 -6.71 15.14 -5.85
C TYR A 134 -8.09 15.57 -6.35
N ILE A 135 -8.15 16.61 -7.20
CA ILE A 135 -9.42 17.14 -7.75
C ILE A 135 -9.97 16.33 -8.94
N ALA A 136 -9.26 15.30 -9.41
CA ALA A 136 -9.65 14.55 -10.61
C ALA A 136 -11.00 13.82 -10.52
N ARG A 137 -11.60 13.71 -9.32
CA ARG A 137 -12.96 13.19 -9.08
C ARG A 137 -13.99 14.28 -8.75
N GLY A 138 -13.58 15.54 -8.78
CA GLY A 138 -14.37 16.71 -8.37
C GLY A 138 -13.68 17.45 -7.21
N GLU A 139 -13.72 18.78 -7.27
CA GLU A 139 -12.95 19.69 -6.41
C GLU A 139 -13.12 19.44 -4.90
N ASN A 140 -14.36 19.18 -4.45
CA ASN A 140 -14.67 18.99 -3.04
C ASN A 140 -15.00 17.54 -2.67
N VAL A 141 -14.80 16.59 -3.59
CA VAL A 141 -15.25 15.21 -3.38
C VAL A 141 -14.50 14.52 -2.23
N MET A 142 -13.22 14.81 -2.08
CA MET A 142 -12.37 14.20 -1.06
C MET A 142 -12.66 14.73 0.36
N LEU A 143 -13.28 15.90 0.48
CA LEU A 143 -13.61 16.52 1.76
C LEU A 143 -14.89 15.93 2.40
N PRO A 144 -15.00 15.97 3.74
CA PRO A 144 -13.95 16.30 4.71
C PRO A 144 -12.97 15.14 5.02
N GLU A 145 -13.23 13.93 4.52
CA GLU A 145 -12.54 12.71 4.95
C GLU A 145 -11.05 12.67 4.60
N VAL A 146 -10.65 13.30 3.50
CA VAL A 146 -9.26 13.44 3.08
C VAL A 146 -9.01 14.90 2.70
N PRO A 147 -8.56 15.72 3.65
CA PRO A 147 -7.98 17.03 3.35
C PRO A 147 -6.76 16.90 2.43
N PHE A 148 -6.48 17.93 1.61
CA PHE A 148 -5.41 17.85 0.62
C PHE A 148 -4.02 17.60 1.23
N ASP A 149 -3.71 18.20 2.38
CA ASP A 149 -2.46 18.00 3.12
C ASP A 149 -2.29 16.55 3.65
N ARG A 150 -3.36 15.76 3.65
CA ARG A 150 -3.38 14.33 4.00
C ARG A 150 -3.44 13.42 2.77
N PHE A 151 -3.66 13.96 1.58
CA PHE A 151 -3.68 13.17 0.34
C PHE A 151 -2.26 12.76 -0.05
N ARG A 152 -2.09 11.49 -0.44
CA ARG A 152 -0.80 10.94 -0.88
C ARG A 152 -0.98 10.20 -2.19
N ALA A 153 0.09 10.16 -2.97
CA ALA A 153 0.22 9.34 -4.16
C ALA A 153 1.47 8.46 -4.07
N GLY A 154 1.52 7.41 -4.89
CA GLY A 154 2.67 6.51 -4.97
C GLY A 154 2.43 5.39 -5.97
N SER A 155 3.32 4.40 -5.99
CA SER A 155 3.19 3.21 -6.83
C SER A 155 1.90 2.42 -6.57
N GLN A 156 1.31 1.93 -7.66
CA GLN A 156 0.26 0.91 -7.63
C GLN A 156 0.73 -0.40 -6.95
N PHE A 157 2.03 -0.70 -7.00
CA PHE A 157 2.60 -1.98 -6.55
C PHE A 157 3.18 -1.85 -5.15
N PHE A 158 2.78 -2.77 -4.27
CA PHE A 158 3.14 -2.78 -2.85
C PHE A 158 3.42 -4.19 -2.35
N VAL A 159 4.07 -4.26 -1.19
CA VAL A 159 4.13 -5.46 -0.34
C VAL A 159 3.67 -5.08 1.05
N LEU A 160 2.43 -5.43 1.40
CA LEU A 160 1.84 -5.03 2.69
C LEU A 160 2.03 -6.12 3.73
N ALA A 161 2.40 -5.73 4.96
CA ALA A 161 2.28 -6.60 6.11
C ALA A 161 0.81 -6.86 6.44
N ARG A 162 0.51 -8.01 7.06
CA ARG A 162 -0.87 -8.45 7.35
C ARG A 162 -1.71 -7.40 8.05
N GLN A 163 -1.16 -6.70 9.05
CA GLN A 163 -1.92 -5.66 9.76
C GLN A 163 -2.41 -4.54 8.84
N HIS A 164 -1.62 -4.15 7.84
CA HIS A 164 -2.01 -3.12 6.87
C HIS A 164 -2.96 -3.66 5.80
N ALA A 165 -2.83 -4.93 5.41
CA ALA A 165 -3.81 -5.58 4.53
C ALA A 165 -5.21 -5.62 5.18
N LEU A 166 -5.30 -5.88 6.48
CA LEU A 166 -6.56 -5.79 7.24
C LEU A 166 -7.14 -4.38 7.21
N VAL A 167 -6.33 -3.35 7.47
CA VAL A 167 -6.75 -1.92 7.40
C VAL A 167 -7.37 -1.62 6.05
N VAL A 168 -6.70 -2.01 4.96
CA VAL A 168 -7.20 -1.82 3.59
C VAL A 168 -8.58 -2.45 3.43
N VAL A 169 -8.77 -3.72 3.74
CA VAL A 169 -10.04 -4.39 3.46
C VAL A 169 -11.16 -3.92 4.39
N ARG A 170 -10.84 -3.58 5.64
CA ARG A 170 -11.78 -3.01 6.61
C ARG A 170 -12.26 -1.62 6.19
N ASP A 171 -11.42 -0.83 5.53
CA ASP A 171 -11.77 0.55 5.20
C ASP A 171 -13.07 0.64 4.38
N ARG A 172 -13.93 1.55 4.83
CA ARG A 172 -15.15 1.99 4.16
C ARG A 172 -15.20 3.51 4.02
N ARG A 173 -14.40 4.24 4.80
CA ARG A 173 -14.46 5.70 4.91
C ARG A 173 -13.83 6.32 3.67
N LEU A 174 -12.56 6.01 3.41
CA LEU A 174 -11.85 6.51 2.23
C LEU A 174 -12.37 5.83 0.98
N TRP A 175 -12.68 4.52 1.05
CA TRP A 175 -13.24 3.79 -0.10
C TRP A 175 -14.49 4.45 -0.69
N ARG A 176 -15.39 5.03 0.12
CA ARG A 176 -16.58 5.75 -0.39
C ARG A 176 -16.23 6.93 -1.30
N LYS A 177 -15.08 7.57 -1.09
CA LYS A 177 -14.57 8.67 -1.92
C LYS A 177 -13.85 8.15 -3.15
N PHE A 178 -12.91 7.24 -2.95
CA PHE A 178 -12.07 6.72 -4.04
C PHE A 178 -12.81 5.81 -5.01
N ARG A 179 -13.98 5.25 -4.63
CA ARG A 179 -14.84 4.49 -5.53
C ARG A 179 -15.65 5.33 -6.53
N LEU A 180 -15.67 6.65 -6.35
CA LEU A 180 -16.38 7.53 -7.27
C LEU A 180 -15.63 7.60 -8.62
N PRO A 181 -16.36 7.74 -9.74
CA PRO A 181 -15.74 7.83 -11.06
C PRO A 181 -14.77 9.00 -11.16
N CYS A 182 -13.69 8.79 -11.92
CA CYS A 182 -12.79 9.85 -12.34
C CYS A 182 -13.46 10.72 -13.39
N LEU A 183 -13.38 12.05 -13.22
CA LEU A 183 -13.85 13.04 -14.20
C LEU A 183 -12.74 13.39 -15.20
N ASN A 184 -11.50 13.55 -14.71
CA ASN A 184 -10.32 13.75 -15.55
C ASN A 184 -9.50 12.46 -15.62
N GLN A 185 -9.61 11.70 -16.71
CA GLN A 185 -8.94 10.39 -16.84
C GLN A 185 -7.42 10.50 -16.95
N ASP A 186 -6.88 11.62 -17.42
CA ASP A 186 -5.43 11.79 -17.61
C ASP A 186 -4.69 11.99 -16.28
N SER A 187 -5.39 12.51 -15.27
CA SER A 187 -4.84 12.81 -13.94
C SER A 187 -5.33 11.87 -12.84
N CYS A 188 -6.28 10.98 -13.14
CA CYS A 188 -6.92 10.15 -12.12
C CYS A 188 -6.39 8.73 -12.12
N TYR A 189 -5.50 8.41 -11.19
CA TYR A 189 -5.00 7.05 -10.94
C TYR A 189 -5.43 6.58 -9.54
N PRO A 190 -6.71 6.19 -9.34
CA PRO A 190 -7.23 5.84 -8.02
C PRO A 190 -6.36 4.87 -7.22
N GLU A 191 -5.87 3.84 -7.89
CA GLU A 191 -5.01 2.80 -7.33
C GLU A 191 -3.65 3.31 -6.88
N GLU A 192 -3.16 4.41 -7.45
CA GLU A 192 -1.92 5.08 -7.03
C GLU A 192 -2.14 6.08 -5.88
N HIS A 193 -3.38 6.36 -5.50
CA HIS A 193 -3.71 7.38 -4.50
C HIS A 193 -4.36 6.77 -3.25
N TYR A 194 -5.26 5.80 -3.43
CA TYR A 194 -6.08 5.25 -2.37
C TYR A 194 -5.27 4.57 -1.26
N PHE A 195 -4.42 3.61 -1.64
CA PHE A 195 -3.60 2.86 -0.68
C PHE A 195 -2.59 3.74 0.06
N PRO A 196 -1.78 4.60 -0.61
CA PRO A 196 -0.84 5.47 0.12
C PRO A 196 -1.56 6.50 0.99
N THR A 197 -2.69 7.07 0.54
CA THR A 197 -3.49 7.98 1.37
C THR A 197 -4.02 7.27 2.61
N LEU A 198 -4.64 6.09 2.45
CA LEU A 198 -5.18 5.35 3.59
C LEU A 198 -4.08 4.98 4.59
N LEU A 199 -3.00 4.36 4.13
CA LEU A 199 -1.98 3.84 5.04
C LEU A 199 -1.19 4.96 5.71
N SER A 200 -0.90 6.07 5.02
CA SER A 200 -0.27 7.24 5.65
C SER A 200 -1.15 7.92 6.71
N MET A 201 -2.48 7.78 6.59
CA MET A 201 -3.41 8.35 7.55
C MET A 201 -3.63 7.46 8.78
N GLU A 202 -3.61 6.15 8.60
CA GLU A 202 -3.92 5.17 9.65
C GLU A 202 -2.68 4.67 10.40
N ASP A 203 -1.53 4.53 9.73
CA ASP A 203 -0.26 4.08 10.33
C ASP A 203 0.96 4.70 9.64
N PRO A 204 1.30 5.97 9.92
CA PRO A 204 2.38 6.69 9.23
C PRO A 204 3.77 6.10 9.48
N ASP A 205 3.98 5.47 10.63
CA ASP A 205 5.27 4.90 11.06
C ASP A 205 5.39 3.39 10.76
N GLY A 206 4.28 2.71 10.47
CA GLY A 206 4.25 1.29 10.08
C GLY A 206 4.54 1.01 8.61
N CYS A 207 4.64 2.06 7.77
CA CYS A 207 5.01 1.96 6.36
C CYS A 207 6.42 2.51 6.13
N THR A 208 7.18 1.92 5.20
CA THR A 208 8.54 2.38 4.88
C THR A 208 8.58 3.59 3.94
N HIS A 209 7.44 3.96 3.35
CA HIS A 209 7.33 4.93 2.24
C HIS A 209 8.14 4.52 0.99
N TYR A 210 8.62 3.28 0.94
CA TYR A 210 9.40 2.69 -0.15
C TYR A 210 8.71 1.45 -0.70
N THR A 211 8.62 1.33 -2.03
CA THR A 211 8.11 0.12 -2.70
C THR A 211 9.24 -0.83 -3.08
N LEU A 212 9.02 -2.14 -2.92
CA LEU A 212 9.95 -3.18 -3.37
C LEU A 212 9.86 -3.47 -4.87
N THR A 213 9.05 -2.73 -5.63
CA THR A 213 8.89 -2.91 -7.08
C THR A 213 9.58 -1.80 -7.86
N ARG A 214 10.65 -2.15 -8.60
CA ARG A 214 11.34 -1.26 -9.52
C ARG A 214 10.48 -0.97 -10.75
N VAL A 215 10.36 0.31 -11.09
CA VAL A 215 9.72 0.78 -12.31
C VAL A 215 10.68 1.72 -13.03
N ASN A 216 10.91 1.49 -14.32
CA ASN A 216 11.68 2.41 -15.16
C ASN A 216 10.73 3.39 -15.86
N TRP A 217 10.82 4.67 -15.50
CA TRP A 217 10.03 5.75 -16.10
C TRP A 217 10.72 6.44 -17.27
N THR A 218 11.93 6.02 -17.65
CA THR A 218 12.66 6.59 -18.79
C THR A 218 11.86 6.41 -20.08
N GLY A 219 11.66 7.49 -20.84
CA GLY A 219 10.89 7.44 -22.08
C GLY A 219 9.40 7.10 -21.89
N SER A 220 8.84 7.33 -20.69
CA SER A 220 7.42 7.04 -20.43
C SER A 220 6.50 7.77 -21.39
N VAL A 221 5.49 7.07 -21.93
CA VAL A 221 4.47 7.64 -22.83
C VAL A 221 3.10 7.39 -22.23
N GLY A 222 2.28 8.44 -22.10
CA GLY A 222 0.90 8.34 -21.62
C GLY A 222 0.77 7.69 -20.24
N GLY A 223 1.72 7.91 -19.34
CA GLY A 223 1.74 7.31 -17.99
C GLY A 223 2.06 5.81 -17.96
N HIS A 224 2.63 5.25 -19.03
CA HIS A 224 3.17 3.90 -19.03
C HIS A 224 4.69 3.91 -18.85
N PRO A 225 5.23 3.06 -17.95
CA PRO A 225 6.68 2.92 -17.79
C PRO A 225 7.31 2.22 -19.01
N HIS A 226 8.63 2.30 -19.10
CA HIS A 226 9.43 1.59 -20.09
C HIS A 226 9.09 0.09 -20.11
N MET A 227 9.05 -0.46 -21.32
CA MET A 227 8.82 -1.87 -21.56
C MET A 227 10.12 -2.52 -22.03
N TYR A 228 10.75 -3.28 -21.14
CA TYR A 228 11.91 -4.10 -21.46
C TYR A 228 11.54 -5.17 -22.49
N ARG A 229 12.39 -5.31 -23.50
CA ARG A 229 12.30 -6.35 -24.54
C ARG A 229 13.42 -7.38 -24.43
N PRO A 230 13.32 -8.53 -25.11
CA PRO A 230 14.33 -9.59 -25.04
C PRO A 230 15.76 -9.12 -25.30
N GLU A 231 15.96 -8.14 -26.18
CA GLU A 231 17.27 -7.63 -26.58
C GLU A 231 17.98 -6.86 -25.46
N GLU A 232 17.23 -6.37 -24.48
CA GLU A 232 17.76 -5.64 -23.33
C GLU A 232 18.17 -6.59 -22.18
N LEU A 233 17.72 -7.84 -22.22
CA LEU A 233 17.91 -8.78 -21.13
C LEU A 233 19.37 -9.21 -21.04
N SER A 234 19.97 -8.94 -19.88
CA SER A 234 21.34 -9.30 -19.58
C SER A 234 21.51 -9.51 -18.09
N PRO A 235 22.52 -10.28 -17.64
CA PRO A 235 22.85 -10.37 -16.22
C PRO A 235 23.08 -8.99 -15.59
N SER A 236 23.77 -8.10 -16.29
CA SER A 236 24.02 -6.71 -15.86
C SER A 236 22.73 -5.94 -15.62
N LEU A 237 21.73 -6.07 -16.50
CA LEU A 237 20.44 -5.42 -16.30
C LEU A 237 19.76 -5.91 -15.00
N ILE A 238 19.80 -7.22 -14.72
CA ILE A 238 19.20 -7.75 -13.48
C ILE A 238 19.90 -7.16 -12.25
N TYR A 239 21.24 -7.10 -12.23
CA TYR A 239 21.98 -6.48 -11.13
C TYR A 239 21.69 -4.99 -10.98
N GLU A 240 21.56 -4.26 -12.09
CA GLU A 240 21.18 -2.84 -12.08
C GLU A 240 19.78 -2.64 -11.50
N LEU A 241 18.81 -3.48 -11.88
CA LEU A 241 17.43 -3.39 -11.43
C LEU A 241 17.26 -3.64 -9.92
N ARG A 242 18.19 -4.37 -9.29
CA ARG A 242 18.24 -4.59 -7.83
C ARG A 242 18.56 -3.28 -7.09
N LEU A 243 19.37 -2.40 -7.68
CA LEU A 243 19.88 -1.20 -7.00
C LEU A 243 18.77 -0.20 -6.67
N SER A 244 18.84 0.34 -5.46
CA SER A 244 17.93 1.38 -4.97
C SER A 244 18.67 2.43 -4.14
N ASN A 245 18.02 3.57 -3.88
CA ASN A 245 18.51 4.60 -2.96
C ASN A 245 18.07 4.36 -1.51
N SER A 246 17.42 3.22 -1.24
CA SER A 246 16.99 2.79 0.08
C SER A 246 18.00 1.80 0.68
N SER A 247 17.84 1.48 1.96
CA SER A 247 18.55 0.35 2.58
C SER A 247 18.10 -1.02 2.04
N TYR A 248 16.99 -1.06 1.30
CA TYR A 248 16.44 -2.27 0.69
C TYR A 248 16.73 -2.35 -0.80
N SER A 249 17.08 -3.54 -1.28
CA SER A 249 17.07 -3.85 -2.71
C SER A 249 15.64 -3.93 -3.26
N PHE A 250 15.46 -3.69 -4.56
CA PHE A 250 14.18 -4.01 -5.21
C PHE A 250 14.01 -5.53 -5.34
N MET A 251 12.82 -6.02 -5.02
CA MET A 251 12.49 -7.46 -5.10
C MET A 251 11.82 -7.84 -6.41
N PHE A 252 11.12 -6.89 -7.02
CA PHE A 252 10.44 -7.07 -8.29
C PHE A 252 10.82 -5.97 -9.27
N ALA A 253 10.75 -6.25 -10.56
CA ALA A 253 10.84 -5.23 -11.60
C ALA A 253 9.70 -5.36 -12.60
N ARG A 254 9.35 -4.22 -13.20
CA ARG A 254 8.40 -4.11 -14.33
C ARG A 254 8.81 -2.94 -15.24
N LYS A 255 8.41 -2.92 -16.52
CA LYS A 255 7.50 -3.83 -17.22
C LYS A 255 8.25 -4.64 -18.28
N PHE A 256 8.12 -5.96 -18.28
CA PHE A 256 8.75 -6.82 -19.29
C PHE A 256 7.73 -7.19 -20.37
N SER A 257 8.13 -7.30 -21.64
CA SER A 257 7.23 -7.84 -22.66
C SER A 257 6.99 -9.35 -22.42
N PRO A 258 5.87 -9.94 -22.90
CA PRO A 258 5.65 -11.38 -22.76
C PRO A 258 6.76 -12.23 -23.38
N ASP A 259 7.37 -11.74 -24.47
CA ASP A 259 8.46 -12.41 -25.18
C ASP A 259 9.75 -12.53 -24.34
N CYS A 260 9.85 -11.78 -23.24
CA CYS A 260 10.95 -11.91 -22.28
C CYS A 260 10.90 -13.22 -21.48
N LEU A 261 9.78 -13.95 -21.45
CA LEU A 261 9.60 -15.10 -20.56
C LEU A 261 10.69 -16.17 -20.74
N GLN A 262 10.92 -16.64 -21.98
CA GLN A 262 11.90 -17.69 -22.22
C GLN A 262 13.34 -17.23 -21.91
N PRO A 263 13.82 -16.08 -22.42
CA PRO A 263 15.15 -15.59 -22.06
C PRO A 263 15.36 -15.36 -20.55
N LEU A 264 14.31 -14.92 -19.82
CA LEU A 264 14.36 -14.77 -18.37
C LEU A 264 14.51 -16.12 -17.66
N LEU A 265 13.78 -17.15 -18.11
CA LEU A 265 13.91 -18.50 -17.58
C LEU A 265 15.31 -19.09 -17.83
N ASP A 266 15.90 -18.82 -19.00
CA ASP A 266 17.24 -19.30 -19.38
C ASP A 266 18.35 -18.75 -18.46
N ILE A 267 18.17 -17.54 -17.91
CA ILE A 267 19.12 -16.91 -16.98
C ILE A 267 18.74 -17.05 -15.50
N ALA A 268 17.51 -17.45 -15.19
CA ALA A 268 16.95 -17.37 -13.83
C ALA A 268 17.83 -18.07 -12.78
N GLY A 269 18.23 -19.33 -13.04
CA GLY A 269 19.04 -20.10 -12.09
C GLY A 269 20.48 -19.63 -11.93
N LYS A 270 21.00 -18.87 -12.91
CA LYS A 270 22.39 -18.38 -12.93
C LYS A 270 22.53 -16.92 -12.48
N VAL A 271 21.44 -16.17 -12.50
CA VAL A 271 21.46 -14.72 -12.26
C VAL A 271 20.38 -14.34 -11.24
N ILE A 272 19.10 -14.52 -11.58
CA ILE A 272 17.98 -14.00 -10.78
C ILE A 272 17.95 -14.63 -9.38
N PHE A 273 18.19 -15.93 -9.29
CA PHE A 273 18.17 -16.69 -8.04
C PHE A 273 19.57 -16.90 -7.44
N GLN A 274 20.56 -16.14 -7.91
CA GLN A 274 21.88 -16.04 -7.31
C GLN A 274 21.98 -14.68 -6.60
N ASP A 275 21.92 -14.72 -5.27
CA ASP A 275 21.95 -13.56 -4.37
C ASP A 275 23.27 -13.46 -3.62
#